data_AF-A0A2J8AHE2-F1
#
_entry.id   AF-A0A2J8AHE2-F1
#
_cell.length_a   1.000
_cell.length_b   1.000
_cell.length_c   1.000
_cell.angle_alpha   90.00
_cell.angle_beta   90.00
_cell.angle_gamma   90.00
#
_symmetry.space_group_name_H-M   'P 1'
#
loop_
_entity.id
_entity.type
_entity.pdbx_description
1 polymer ?
#
loop_
_entity_poly.entity_id
_entity_poly.type
_entity_poly.pdbx_seq_one_letter_code
_entity_poly.pdbx_strand_id
1 'polypeptide(L)'
;MHLREVLRAGAAEAAKGPGGGGSGSGSRSQGEGGSEASKQQGEAGAGGGEGAAEAAAEVEAEAPAVGNGGAEVESDVELARQLARIRVATALQKLARRHPSLITADELRPLHGARPYFPLLLATVTGTDPAHPTYRGGAELLQRSGPLSPEEQARCLLDAATDPNMLGRMYYGWRPFV
;
A
#
# COMPACT_ATOMS: atom_id res chain seq x y z
N MET A 1 -4.25 -11.23 -8.76
CA MET A 1 -4.05 -11.57 -7.33
C MET A 1 -3.47 -10.41 -6.52
N HIS A 2 -2.29 -9.86 -6.88
CA HIS A 2 -1.60 -8.83 -6.06
C HIS A 2 -2.35 -7.49 -5.85
N LEU A 3 -3.08 -6.97 -6.84
CA LEU A 3 -3.75 -5.66 -6.72
C LEU A 3 -4.92 -5.69 -5.70
N ARG A 4 -5.61 -6.83 -5.61
CA ARG A 4 -6.72 -7.04 -4.66
C ARG A 4 -6.21 -7.05 -3.22
N GLU A 5 -5.10 -7.73 -2.95
CA GLU A 5 -4.50 -7.78 -1.61
C GLU A 5 -3.96 -6.43 -1.17
N VAL A 6 -3.30 -5.70 -2.07
CA VAL A 6 -2.75 -4.37 -1.77
C VAL A 6 -3.88 -3.36 -1.50
N LEU A 7 -4.97 -3.39 -2.27
CA LEU A 7 -6.14 -2.55 -2.01
C LEU A 7 -6.86 -2.94 -0.71
N ARG A 8 -6.93 -4.24 -0.39
CA ARG A 8 -7.52 -4.75 0.87
C ARG A 8 -6.67 -4.36 2.10
N ALA A 9 -5.34 -4.30 1.96
CA ALA A 9 -4.43 -3.84 3.01
C ALA A 9 -4.53 -2.32 3.24
N GLY A 10 -4.55 -1.51 2.18
CA GLY A 10 -4.68 -0.05 2.32
C GLY A 10 -6.06 0.39 2.83
N ALA A 11 -7.11 -0.38 2.51
CA ALA A 11 -8.45 -0.25 3.09
C ALA A 11 -8.50 -0.41 4.62
N ALA A 12 -7.74 -1.38 5.16
CA ALA A 12 -7.68 -1.64 6.59
C ALA A 12 -6.88 -0.56 7.35
N GLU A 13 -5.86 0.03 6.71
CA GLU A 13 -5.05 1.10 7.31
C GLU A 13 -5.82 2.42 7.41
N ALA A 14 -6.61 2.79 6.39
CA ALA A 14 -7.40 4.02 6.39
C ALA A 14 -8.54 4.05 7.43
N ALA A 15 -8.95 2.90 7.96
CA ALA A 15 -9.93 2.81 9.05
C ALA A 15 -9.33 3.09 10.44
N LYS A 16 -8.00 3.18 10.54
CA LYS A 16 -7.28 3.49 11.79
C LYS A 16 -6.94 4.98 11.77
N GLY A 17 -7.86 5.80 12.29
CA GLY A 17 -7.65 7.25 12.44
C GLY A 17 -6.37 7.60 13.23
N PRO A 18 -5.91 8.86 13.17
CA PRO A 18 -4.65 9.26 13.80
C PRO A 18 -4.79 9.21 15.32
N GLY A 19 -4.34 8.10 15.91
CA GLY A 19 -4.11 7.97 17.34
C GLY A 19 -2.95 8.87 17.74
N GLY A 20 -3.26 9.92 18.49
CA GLY A 20 -2.27 10.77 19.15
C GLY A 20 -1.54 10.04 20.27
N GLY A 21 -0.39 10.60 20.63
CA GLY A 21 0.52 10.14 21.69
C GLY A 21 1.92 10.00 21.10
N GLY A 22 2.92 10.80 21.48
CA GLY A 22 3.20 11.31 22.81
C GLY A 22 4.63 10.87 23.15
N SER A 23 5.45 11.85 23.52
CA SER A 23 6.89 11.81 23.80
C SER A 23 7.40 10.61 24.60
N GLY A 24 8.66 10.22 24.35
CA GLY A 24 9.37 9.26 25.20
C GLY A 24 10.85 9.10 24.83
N SER A 25 11.69 9.93 25.43
CA SER A 25 13.15 9.81 25.51
C SER A 25 13.61 8.50 26.17
N GLY A 26 14.72 7.91 25.72
CA GLY A 26 15.36 6.79 26.41
C GLY A 26 16.63 6.26 25.73
N SER A 27 17.77 6.72 26.20
CA SER A 27 19.14 6.28 25.87
C SER A 27 19.59 5.04 26.67
N ARG A 28 20.64 4.36 26.17
CA ARG A 28 21.51 3.29 26.76
C ARG A 28 21.16 1.85 26.31
N SER A 29 22.07 0.88 26.19
CA SER A 29 23.54 0.78 26.03
C SER A 29 23.87 -0.73 26.03
N GLN A 30 24.89 -1.14 25.27
CA GLN A 30 25.72 -2.36 25.45
C GLN A 30 25.12 -3.74 25.13
N GLY A 31 25.83 -4.47 24.26
CA GLY A 31 25.73 -5.92 24.09
C GLY A 31 26.94 -6.42 23.30
N GLU A 32 27.91 -7.04 23.98
CA GLU A 32 28.97 -7.87 23.37
C GLU A 32 29.39 -8.99 24.34
N GLY A 33 29.74 -10.14 23.74
CA GLY A 33 30.27 -11.36 24.37
C GLY A 33 29.26 -12.50 24.40
N GLY A 34 29.52 -13.73 23.95
CA GLY A 34 30.71 -14.37 23.41
C GLY A 34 30.57 -15.91 23.55
N SER A 35 30.83 -16.63 22.44
CA SER A 35 31.39 -17.99 22.24
C SER A 35 30.94 -19.28 22.99
N GLU A 36 30.67 -20.31 22.16
CA GLU A 36 31.16 -21.72 22.16
C GLU A 36 30.80 -22.80 23.22
N ALA A 37 30.29 -23.94 22.72
CA ALA A 37 30.77 -25.35 22.86
C ALA A 37 29.57 -26.34 22.69
N SER A 38 29.49 -27.27 21.72
CA SER A 38 30.22 -28.52 21.38
C SER A 38 29.70 -29.82 22.05
N LYS A 39 29.41 -30.84 21.20
CA LYS A 39 29.26 -32.32 21.43
C LYS A 39 28.05 -32.81 22.27
N GLN A 40 27.40 -33.97 22.09
CA GLN A 40 27.63 -35.35 21.56
C GLN A 40 26.29 -35.90 20.99
N GLN A 41 26.21 -36.61 19.87
CA GLN A 41 26.29 -38.08 19.65
C GLN A 41 25.46 -39.01 20.57
N GLY A 42 24.61 -39.83 19.95
CA GLY A 42 23.94 -41.02 20.51
C GLY A 42 23.11 -41.78 19.47
N GLU A 43 23.54 -42.99 19.13
CA GLU A 43 22.87 -44.06 18.34
C GLU A 43 21.70 -44.68 19.16
N ALA A 44 20.79 -45.59 18.76
CA ALA A 44 20.69 -46.60 17.70
C ALA A 44 19.24 -47.16 17.60
N GLY A 45 18.92 -47.79 16.45
CA GLY A 45 18.06 -48.99 16.30
C GLY A 45 16.54 -48.80 16.20
N ALA A 46 15.73 -49.72 15.66
CA ALA A 46 15.87 -50.84 14.71
C ALA A 46 14.44 -51.40 14.46
N GLY A 47 14.19 -51.98 13.28
CA GLY A 47 13.03 -52.84 12.97
C GLY A 47 11.77 -52.09 12.51
N GLY A 48 10.93 -52.59 11.60
CA GLY A 48 10.82 -53.86 10.88
C GLY A 48 9.51 -53.76 10.07
N GLY A 49 9.48 -54.28 8.85
CA GLY A 49 8.31 -54.19 7.96
C GLY A 49 7.29 -55.32 8.15
N GLU A 50 6.12 -55.16 7.53
CA GLU A 50 5.22 -56.19 6.93
C GLU A 50 3.94 -55.46 6.43
N GLY A 51 3.55 -55.60 5.15
CA GLY A 51 2.42 -56.44 4.69
C GLY A 51 1.14 -55.59 4.49
N ALA A 52 0.73 -55.20 3.28
CA ALA A 52 -0.03 -55.93 2.25
C ALA A 52 -1.58 -55.88 2.41
N ALA A 53 -2.25 -55.50 1.29
CA ALA A 53 -3.66 -55.77 0.91
C ALA A 53 -4.76 -55.02 1.71
N GLU A 54 -5.99 -54.73 1.25
CA GLU A 54 -6.75 -54.87 0.01
C GLU A 54 -8.04 -54.02 0.18
N ALA A 55 -8.70 -53.66 -0.94
CA ALA A 55 -10.14 -53.49 -1.14
C ALA A 55 -11.02 -52.66 -0.18
N ALA A 56 -11.74 -51.66 -0.72
CA ALA A 56 -13.16 -51.79 -1.10
C ALA A 56 -13.79 -50.40 -1.32
N ALA A 57 -14.69 -50.35 -2.30
CA ALA A 57 -15.42 -49.18 -2.75
C ALA A 57 -16.49 -48.75 -1.76
N GLU A 58 -16.65 -47.44 -1.58
CA GLU A 58 -17.92 -46.83 -1.17
C GLU A 58 -18.28 -45.70 -2.15
N VAL A 59 -19.52 -45.78 -2.62
CA VAL A 59 -20.18 -44.81 -3.48
C VAL A 59 -20.64 -43.67 -2.59
N GLU A 60 -19.95 -42.53 -2.64
CA GLU A 60 -20.48 -41.26 -2.12
C GLU A 60 -21.08 -40.46 -3.27
N ALA A 61 -22.32 -40.04 -3.07
CA ALA A 61 -23.12 -39.27 -3.99
C ALA A 61 -22.41 -37.95 -4.35
N GLU A 62 -22.28 -37.70 -5.65
CA GLU A 62 -21.90 -36.40 -6.20
C GLU A 62 -22.96 -35.36 -5.81
N ALA A 63 -22.73 -34.69 -4.70
CA ALA A 63 -23.38 -33.42 -4.39
C ALA A 63 -23.01 -32.44 -5.51
N PRO A 64 -23.96 -31.67 -6.08
CA PRO A 64 -23.62 -30.67 -7.05
C PRO A 64 -22.64 -29.71 -6.37
N ALA A 65 -21.47 -29.53 -6.97
CA ALA A 65 -20.52 -28.50 -6.60
C ALA A 65 -21.26 -27.15 -6.71
N VAL A 66 -21.85 -26.71 -5.58
CA VAL A 66 -22.39 -25.37 -5.42
C VAL A 66 -21.19 -24.46 -5.58
N GLY A 67 -21.09 -23.90 -6.79
CA GLY A 67 -19.93 -23.19 -7.24
C GLY A 67 -19.51 -22.14 -6.21
N ASN A 68 -18.23 -22.17 -5.88
CA ASN A 68 -17.51 -21.17 -5.11
C ASN A 68 -17.61 -19.73 -5.71
N GLY A 69 -18.34 -19.55 -6.81
CA GLY A 69 -18.57 -18.26 -7.47
C GLY A 69 -19.46 -17.30 -6.67
N GLY A 70 -20.33 -17.77 -5.78
CA GLY A 70 -21.19 -16.88 -4.98
C GLY A 70 -20.41 -16.04 -3.96
N ALA A 71 -19.42 -16.64 -3.29
CA ALA A 71 -18.58 -15.95 -2.31
C ALA A 71 -17.57 -14.98 -2.96
N GLU A 72 -16.99 -15.38 -4.09
CA GLU A 72 -16.09 -14.52 -4.88
C GLU A 72 -16.82 -13.28 -5.43
N VAL A 73 -18.06 -13.45 -5.93
CA VAL A 73 -18.89 -12.34 -6.44
C VAL A 73 -19.32 -11.39 -5.32
N GLU A 74 -19.72 -11.88 -4.15
CA GLU A 74 -20.06 -11.02 -3.00
C GLU A 74 -18.84 -10.18 -2.55
N SER A 75 -17.65 -10.78 -2.58
CA SER A 75 -16.40 -10.07 -2.25
C SER A 75 -16.06 -8.95 -3.24
N ASP A 76 -16.39 -9.13 -4.51
CA ASP A 76 -16.19 -8.13 -5.56
C ASP A 76 -17.19 -6.99 -5.48
N VAL A 77 -18.44 -7.29 -5.14
CA VAL A 77 -19.47 -6.28 -4.91
C VAL A 77 -19.09 -5.40 -3.72
N GLU A 78 -18.60 -5.98 -2.62
CA GLU A 78 -18.18 -5.17 -1.47
C GLU A 78 -16.94 -4.33 -1.78
N LEU A 79 -15.96 -4.89 -2.50
CA LEU A 79 -14.80 -4.11 -2.98
C LEU A 79 -15.25 -2.93 -3.86
N ALA A 80 -16.21 -3.15 -4.77
CA ALA A 80 -16.75 -2.10 -5.61
C ALA A 80 -17.44 -0.99 -4.79
N ARG A 81 -18.25 -1.35 -3.79
CA ARG A 81 -18.87 -0.38 -2.86
C ARG A 81 -17.82 0.42 -2.12
N GLN A 82 -16.78 -0.24 -1.63
CA GLN A 82 -15.69 0.42 -0.93
C GLN A 82 -14.93 1.41 -1.83
N LEU A 83 -14.57 1.02 -3.04
CA LEU A 83 -13.91 1.89 -4.01
C LEU A 83 -14.79 3.09 -4.38
N ALA A 84 -16.10 2.90 -4.50
CA ALA A 84 -17.04 3.99 -4.74
C ALA A 84 -17.03 5.02 -3.59
N ARG A 85 -17.07 4.56 -2.33
CA ARG A 85 -16.96 5.43 -1.14
C ARG A 85 -15.66 6.23 -1.14
N ILE A 86 -14.53 5.58 -1.42
CA ILE A 86 -13.22 6.24 -1.51
C ILE A 86 -13.22 7.31 -2.61
N ARG A 87 -13.71 6.98 -3.81
CA ARG A 87 -13.76 7.93 -4.94
C ARG A 87 -14.61 9.16 -4.63
N VAL A 88 -15.77 8.98 -3.98
CA VAL A 88 -16.62 10.09 -3.54
C VAL A 88 -15.92 10.94 -2.49
N ALA A 89 -15.30 10.33 -1.47
CA ALA A 89 -14.56 11.06 -0.45
C ALA A 89 -13.41 11.88 -1.05
N THR A 90 -12.65 11.30 -1.98
CA THR A 90 -11.61 11.99 -2.74
C THR A 90 -12.16 13.16 -3.55
N ALA A 91 -13.29 12.99 -4.23
CA ALA A 91 -13.93 14.07 -4.98
C ALA A 91 -14.35 15.23 -4.07
N LEU A 92 -14.88 14.93 -2.89
CA LEU A 92 -15.23 15.94 -1.88
C LEU A 92 -13.99 16.70 -1.39
N GLN A 93 -12.85 16.04 -1.20
CA GLN A 93 -11.59 16.71 -0.86
C GLN A 93 -11.09 17.63 -1.98
N LYS A 94 -11.20 17.21 -3.25
CA LYS A 94 -10.86 18.04 -4.41
C LYS A 94 -11.73 19.31 -4.46
N LEU A 95 -13.03 19.18 -4.19
CA LEU A 95 -13.97 20.31 -4.11
C LEU A 95 -13.73 21.22 -2.89
N ALA A 96 -13.27 20.64 -1.78
CA ALA A 96 -12.86 21.40 -0.59
C ALA A 96 -11.55 22.17 -0.77
N ARG A 97 -10.96 22.19 -1.98
CA ARG A 97 -9.71 22.87 -2.32
C ARG A 97 -8.51 22.41 -1.48
N ARG A 98 -8.50 21.13 -1.11
CA ARG A 98 -7.31 20.50 -0.51
C ARG A 98 -6.17 20.47 -1.52
N HIS A 99 -4.93 20.53 -1.03
CA HIS A 99 -3.73 20.56 -1.85
C HIS A 99 -3.67 19.37 -2.84
N PRO A 100 -3.62 19.60 -4.17
CA PRO A 100 -3.69 18.52 -5.17
C PRO A 100 -2.66 17.41 -4.96
N SER A 101 -1.39 17.76 -4.71
CA SER A 101 -0.35 16.75 -4.50
C SER A 101 -0.55 15.89 -3.26
N LEU A 102 -1.21 16.40 -2.21
CA LEU A 102 -1.50 15.61 -1.02
C LEU A 102 -2.63 14.62 -1.28
N ILE A 103 -3.62 15.00 -2.09
CA ILE A 103 -4.67 14.09 -2.54
C ILE A 103 -4.06 12.95 -3.35
N THR A 104 -3.18 13.26 -4.31
CA THR A 104 -2.48 12.23 -5.11
C THR A 104 -1.57 11.35 -4.25
N ALA A 105 -0.86 11.92 -3.27
CA ALA A 105 -0.06 11.16 -2.33
C ALA A 105 -0.89 10.14 -1.52
N ASP A 106 -2.09 10.53 -1.08
CA ASP A 106 -3.00 9.66 -0.36
C ASP A 106 -3.60 8.57 -1.27
N GLU A 107 -3.88 8.87 -2.54
CA GLU A 107 -4.30 7.87 -3.53
C GLU A 107 -3.21 6.82 -3.79
N LEU A 108 -1.93 7.21 -3.77
CA LEU A 108 -0.79 6.32 -4.05
C LEU A 108 -0.39 5.46 -2.84
N ARG A 109 -0.58 5.96 -1.62
CA ARG A 109 -0.10 5.31 -0.38
C ARG A 109 -0.63 3.88 -0.19
N PRO A 110 -1.92 3.57 -0.38
CA PRO A 110 -2.43 2.20 -0.32
C PRO A 110 -1.70 1.21 -1.22
N LEU A 111 -1.25 1.68 -2.39
CA LEU A 111 -0.67 0.84 -3.44
C LEU A 111 0.85 0.72 -3.33
N HIS A 112 1.50 1.81 -2.93
CA HIS A 112 2.94 1.96 -3.02
C HIS A 112 3.61 2.21 -1.67
N GLY A 113 2.86 2.48 -0.60
CA GLY A 113 3.39 2.94 0.69
C GLY A 113 4.46 2.04 1.31
N ALA A 114 4.34 0.72 1.13
CA ALA A 114 5.31 -0.26 1.63
C ALA A 114 6.55 -0.44 0.73
N ARG A 115 6.60 0.23 -0.42
CA ARG A 115 7.68 0.05 -1.41
C ARG A 115 8.86 0.98 -1.10
N PRO A 116 10.11 0.52 -1.29
CA PRO A 116 11.30 1.32 -0.99
C PRO A 116 11.41 2.60 -1.83
N TYR A 117 10.80 2.63 -3.03
CA TYR A 117 10.77 3.82 -3.89
C TYR A 117 9.71 4.86 -3.49
N PHE A 118 8.82 4.54 -2.56
CA PHE A 118 7.70 5.42 -2.21
C PHE A 118 8.11 6.81 -1.73
N PRO A 119 9.18 7.00 -0.92
CA PRO A 119 9.63 8.33 -0.53
C PRO A 119 10.04 9.20 -1.73
N LEU A 120 10.71 8.61 -2.72
CA LEU A 120 11.11 9.31 -3.95
C LEU A 120 9.89 9.64 -4.82
N LEU A 121 8.94 8.73 -4.93
CA LEU A 121 7.67 8.97 -5.61
C LEU A 121 6.90 10.11 -4.94
N LEU A 122 6.85 10.13 -3.60
CA LEU A 122 6.18 11.17 -2.83
C LEU A 122 6.86 12.53 -3.02
N ALA A 123 8.20 12.59 -2.98
CA ALA A 123 8.94 13.82 -3.24
C ALA A 123 8.65 14.38 -4.65
N THR A 124 8.58 13.50 -5.65
CA THR A 124 8.24 13.87 -7.03
C THR A 124 6.81 14.43 -7.12
N VAL A 125 5.82 13.73 -6.55
CA VAL A 125 4.40 14.15 -6.61
C VAL A 125 4.16 15.44 -5.83
N THR A 126 4.75 15.56 -4.65
CA THR A 126 4.66 16.77 -3.81
C THR A 126 5.49 17.93 -4.33
N GLY A 127 6.42 17.69 -5.26
CA GLY A 127 7.29 18.73 -5.79
C GLY A 127 8.30 19.25 -4.78
N THR A 128 8.63 18.43 -3.77
CA THR A 128 9.57 18.77 -2.67
C THR A 128 11.00 18.36 -2.95
N ASP A 129 11.28 17.88 -4.17
CA ASP A 129 12.64 17.60 -4.62
C ASP A 129 13.46 18.91 -4.66
N PRO A 130 14.51 19.05 -3.82
CA PRO A 130 15.29 20.29 -3.76
C PRO A 130 16.04 20.59 -5.07
N ALA A 131 16.26 19.59 -5.91
CA ALA A 131 16.89 19.79 -7.22
C ALA A 131 15.91 20.35 -8.27
N HIS A 132 14.60 20.23 -8.04
CA HIS A 132 13.55 20.65 -8.96
C HIS A 132 12.50 21.47 -8.18
N PRO A 133 12.78 22.74 -7.85
CA PRO A 133 11.84 23.56 -7.11
C PRO A 133 10.55 23.77 -7.92
N THR A 134 9.41 23.60 -7.26
CA THR A 134 8.08 23.72 -7.87
C THR A 134 7.19 24.65 -7.06
N TYR A 135 6.17 25.23 -7.69
CA TYR A 135 5.21 26.07 -6.96
C TYR A 135 4.48 25.26 -5.89
N ARG A 136 4.01 24.05 -6.24
CA ARG A 136 3.26 23.18 -5.32
C ARG A 136 4.10 22.62 -4.17
N GLY A 137 5.43 22.63 -4.30
CA GLY A 137 6.38 22.17 -3.28
C GLY A 137 6.64 23.17 -2.15
N GLY A 138 6.07 24.38 -2.21
CA GLY A 138 6.26 25.41 -1.19
C GLY A 138 5.77 24.96 0.19
N ALA A 139 6.62 25.10 1.21
CA ALA A 139 6.30 24.69 2.58
C ALA A 139 5.01 25.34 3.12
N GLU A 140 4.78 26.62 2.77
CA GLU A 140 3.55 27.35 3.12
C GLU A 140 2.29 26.66 2.59
N LEU A 141 2.33 26.13 1.37
CA LEU A 141 1.18 25.46 0.74
C LEU A 141 0.97 24.05 1.30
N LEU A 142 2.06 23.31 1.53
CA LEU A 142 2.02 21.92 2.00
C LEU A 142 1.63 21.78 3.47
N GLN A 143 2.07 22.72 4.33
CA GLN A 143 1.80 22.66 5.77
C GLN A 143 0.49 23.37 6.17
N ARG A 144 -0.23 23.89 5.20
CA ARG A 144 -1.44 24.67 5.45
C ARG A 144 -2.60 23.80 5.90
N SER A 145 -3.22 24.19 7.01
CA SER A 145 -4.40 23.51 7.54
C SER A 145 -5.70 23.89 6.82
N GLY A 146 -5.69 24.97 6.03
CA GLY A 146 -6.88 25.52 5.36
C GLY A 146 -6.95 25.28 3.84
N PRO A 147 -8.11 25.54 3.22
CA PRO A 147 -8.32 25.36 1.78
C PRO A 147 -7.47 26.32 0.95
N LEU A 148 -7.00 25.87 -0.23
CA LEU A 148 -6.35 26.73 -1.24
C LEU A 148 -7.37 27.69 -1.84
N SER A 149 -6.95 28.91 -2.17
CA SER A 149 -7.73 29.74 -3.10
C SER A 149 -7.91 28.99 -4.43
N PRO A 150 -8.99 29.25 -5.18
CA PRO A 150 -9.16 28.65 -6.51
C PRO A 150 -7.94 28.87 -7.42
N GLU A 151 -7.33 30.05 -7.35
CA GLU A 151 -6.14 30.42 -8.13
C GLU A 151 -4.91 29.61 -7.69
N GLU A 152 -4.69 29.46 -6.39
CA GLU A 152 -3.60 28.63 -5.86
C GLU A 152 -3.79 27.16 -6.25
N GLN A 153 -5.01 26.63 -6.13
CA GLN A 153 -5.33 25.27 -6.55
C GLN A 153 -5.05 25.06 -8.04
N ALA A 154 -5.49 26.00 -8.88
CA ALA A 154 -5.23 25.97 -10.32
C ALA A 154 -3.73 26.03 -10.62
N ARG A 155 -2.96 26.89 -9.93
CA ARG A 155 -1.51 26.96 -10.09
C ARG A 155 -0.82 25.66 -9.69
N CYS A 156 -1.19 25.05 -8.56
CA CYS A 156 -0.65 23.74 -8.17
C CYS A 156 -0.96 22.64 -9.20
N LEU A 157 -2.16 22.66 -9.79
CA LEU A 157 -2.55 21.71 -10.83
C LEU A 157 -1.74 21.91 -12.12
N LEU A 158 -1.56 23.15 -12.56
CA LEU A 158 -0.76 23.48 -13.74
C LEU A 158 0.71 23.13 -13.53
N ASP A 159 1.28 23.54 -12.40
CA ASP A 159 2.66 23.24 -12.00
C ASP A 159 2.91 21.72 -11.98
N ALA A 160 1.97 20.92 -11.45
CA ALA A 160 2.05 19.47 -11.51
C ALA A 160 1.96 18.94 -12.96
N ALA A 161 0.99 19.41 -13.75
CA ALA A 161 0.76 18.91 -15.10
C ALA A 161 1.92 19.22 -16.06
N THR A 162 2.70 20.27 -15.81
CA THR A 162 3.83 20.69 -16.65
C THR A 162 5.20 20.39 -16.04
N ASP A 163 5.26 19.69 -14.90
CA ASP A 163 6.53 19.40 -14.23
C ASP A 163 7.37 18.39 -15.03
N PRO A 164 8.56 18.75 -15.55
CA PRO A 164 9.45 17.83 -16.25
C PRO A 164 9.87 16.63 -15.39
N ASN A 165 9.97 16.79 -14.07
CA ASN A 165 10.33 15.72 -13.15
C ASN A 165 9.25 14.62 -13.13
N MET A 166 7.97 15.01 -13.17
CA MET A 166 6.85 14.08 -13.32
C MET A 166 6.73 13.54 -14.74
N LEU A 167 6.75 14.42 -15.75
CA LEU A 167 6.59 14.05 -17.15
C LEU A 167 7.67 13.06 -17.62
N GLY A 168 8.92 13.25 -17.21
CA GLY A 168 10.03 12.35 -17.53
C GLY A 168 9.93 10.96 -16.86
N ARG A 169 9.04 10.77 -15.89
CA ARG A 169 8.80 9.51 -15.16
C ARG A 169 7.47 8.85 -15.49
N MET A 170 6.66 9.48 -16.34
CA MET A 170 5.39 8.92 -16.79
C MET A 170 5.62 7.66 -17.63
N TYR A 171 4.61 6.80 -17.67
CA TYR A 171 4.60 5.63 -18.54
C TYR A 171 4.86 6.04 -19.99
N TYR A 172 5.82 5.39 -20.67
CA TYR A 172 6.26 5.75 -22.02
C TYR A 172 5.10 5.84 -23.03
N GLY A 173 4.12 4.93 -22.95
CA GLY A 173 2.96 4.92 -23.83
C GLY A 173 2.00 6.11 -23.63
N TRP A 174 2.12 6.86 -22.54
CA TRP A 174 1.38 8.11 -22.32
C TRP A 174 1.92 9.26 -23.17
N ARG A 175 3.15 9.14 -23.69
CA ARG A 175 3.81 10.11 -24.59
C ARG A 175 3.86 11.54 -24.02
N PRO A 176 4.46 11.74 -22.83
CA PRO A 176 4.57 13.06 -22.18
C PRO A 176 5.43 14.10 -22.93
N PHE A 177 6.09 13.69 -24.01
CA PHE A 177 7.06 14.47 -24.79
C PHE A 177 6.50 15.03 -26.09
N VAL A 178 5.19 14.86 -26.35
CA VAL A 178 4.49 15.31 -27.55
C VAL A 178 3.65 16.52 -27.21
#